data_AF-A0A931LSJ7-F1
#
_entry.id   AF-A0A931LSJ7-F1
#
_cell.length_a   1.000
_cell.length_b   1.000
_cell.length_c   1.000
_cell.angle_alpha   90.00
_cell.angle_beta   90.00
_cell.angle_gamma   90.00
#
_symmetry.space_group_name_H-M   'P 1'
#
loop_
_entity.id
_entity.type
_entity.pdbx_description
1 polymer ?
#
loop_
_entity_poly.entity_id
_entity_poly.type
_entity_poly.pdbx_seq_one_letter_code
_entity_poly.pdbx_strand_id
1 'polypeptide(L)'
;MNGALKTALIAAIVVIGAPIVYFVFLSAPKTMAPNAPAPTTDGCRTGDPLAGVYHPARLNVLKPCQMITGVVEKVNKEDDGDYHINVKLDASFSNLLVAGNDHRAGI
;
A
#
# COMPACT_ATOMS: atom_id res chain seq x y z
N MET A 1 -7.45 -30.15 -59.46
CA MET A 1 -8.03 -29.28 -58.41
C MET A 1 -9.50 -29.67 -58.23
N ASN A 2 -10.13 -29.58 -57.06
CA ASN A 2 -10.92 -28.41 -56.67
C ASN A 2 -11.21 -28.39 -55.15
N GLY A 3 -10.42 -27.60 -54.41
CA GLY A 3 -10.87 -26.56 -53.48
C GLY A 3 -11.60 -26.90 -52.16
N ALA A 4 -12.53 -27.86 -52.10
CA ALA A 4 -13.48 -27.91 -50.98
C ALA A 4 -13.03 -28.76 -49.79
N LEU A 5 -12.11 -29.70 -49.99
CA LEU A 5 -11.70 -30.66 -48.95
C LEU A 5 -10.57 -30.13 -48.04
N LYS A 6 -9.82 -29.11 -48.49
CA LYS A 6 -8.70 -28.53 -47.72
C LYS A 6 -9.14 -27.47 -46.71
N THR A 7 -10.26 -26.79 -46.94
CA THR A 7 -10.81 -25.77 -46.03
C THR A 7 -11.53 -26.36 -44.82
N ALA A 8 -12.05 -27.59 -44.92
CA ALA A 8 -12.74 -28.24 -43.80
C ALA A 8 -11.77 -28.78 -42.71
N LEU A 9 -10.52 -29.12 -43.06
CA LEU A 9 -9.56 -29.63 -42.08
C LEU A 9 -8.92 -28.54 -41.20
N ILE A 10 -8.84 -27.30 -41.68
CA ILE A 10 -8.21 -26.19 -40.93
C ILE A 10 -9.19 -25.58 -39.92
N ALA A 11 -10.50 -25.63 -40.19
CA ALA A 11 -11.52 -25.10 -39.27
C ALA A 11 -11.73 -25.95 -38.01
N ALA A 12 -11.38 -27.23 -38.02
CA ALA A 12 -11.57 -28.13 -36.87
C ALA A 12 -10.48 -28.02 -35.80
N ILE A 13 -9.31 -27.44 -36.11
CA ILE A 13 -8.17 -27.36 -35.17
C ILE A 13 -8.24 -26.10 -34.29
N VAL A 14 -8.93 -25.04 -34.72
CA VAL A 14 -8.92 -23.74 -34.00
C VAL A 14 -9.99 -23.64 -32.90
N VAL A 15 -11.04 -24.48 -32.91
CA VAL A 15 -12.15 -24.34 -31.95
C VAL A 15 -11.96 -25.16 -30.67
N ILE A 16 -11.04 -26.15 -30.65
CA ILE A 16 -10.79 -27.00 -29.47
C ILE A 16 -9.63 -26.45 -28.61
N GLY A 17 -8.82 -25.52 -29.14
CA GLY A 17 -7.74 -24.86 -28.39
C GLY A 17 -8.19 -23.71 -27.49
N ALA A 18 -9.29 -23.04 -27.83
CA ALA A 18 -9.81 -21.89 -27.07
C ALA A 18 -10.23 -22.21 -25.62
N PRO A 19 -10.93 -23.33 -25.31
CA PRO A 19 -11.28 -23.62 -23.91
C PRO A 19 -10.04 -23.97 -23.08
N ILE A 20 -9.06 -24.68 -23.64
CA ILE A 20 -7.84 -25.06 -22.91
C ILE A 20 -7.01 -23.82 -22.56
N VAL A 21 -6.86 -22.89 -23.50
CA VAL A 21 -6.14 -21.62 -23.23
C VAL A 21 -6.87 -20.78 -22.19
N TYR A 22 -8.21 -20.73 -22.23
CA TYR A 22 -9.02 -20.02 -21.22
C TYR A 22 -8.87 -20.63 -19.81
N PHE A 23 -8.81 -21.96 -19.69
CA PHE A 23 -8.59 -22.66 -18.42
C PHE A 23 -7.19 -22.44 -17.84
N VAL A 24 -6.16 -22.27 -18.67
CA VAL A 24 -4.78 -22.02 -18.20
C VAL A 24 -4.66 -20.63 -17.56
N PHE A 25 -5.38 -19.61 -18.05
CA PHE A 25 -5.33 -18.26 -17.49
C PHE A 25 -6.09 -18.09 -16.16
N LEU A 26 -7.05 -18.97 -15.84
CA LEU A 26 -7.77 -18.97 -14.55
C LEU A 26 -6.98 -19.65 -13.41
N SER A 27 -5.92 -20.37 -13.75
CA SER A 27 -5.06 -21.10 -12.81
C SER A 27 -3.89 -20.26 -12.26
N ALA A 28 -3.81 -18.98 -12.61
CA ALA A 28 -2.73 -18.12 -12.14
C ALA A 28 -2.76 -18.07 -10.60
N PRO A 29 -1.66 -18.44 -9.91
CA PRO A 29 -1.60 -18.33 -8.46
C PRO A 29 -1.77 -16.86 -8.10
N LYS A 30 -2.81 -16.56 -7.33
CA LYS A 30 -3.00 -15.24 -6.71
C LYS A 30 -1.72 -14.96 -5.93
N THR A 31 -0.92 -13.99 -6.38
CA THR A 31 0.30 -13.57 -5.72
C THR A 31 -0.06 -13.31 -4.25
N MET A 32 0.45 -14.16 -3.36
CA MET A 32 0.25 -13.98 -1.93
C MET A 32 0.93 -12.65 -1.62
N ALA A 33 0.13 -11.67 -1.20
CA ALA A 33 0.67 -10.43 -0.69
C ALA A 33 1.76 -10.79 0.33
N PRO A 34 2.90 -10.08 0.35
CA PRO A 34 3.94 -10.34 1.35
C PRO A 34 3.26 -10.39 2.71
N ASN A 35 3.50 -11.46 3.48
CA ASN A 35 3.07 -11.54 4.87
C ASN A 35 3.67 -10.34 5.59
N ALA A 36 2.91 -9.23 5.66
CA ALA A 36 3.27 -8.13 6.50
C ALA A 36 3.32 -8.70 7.92
N PRO A 37 4.43 -8.55 8.65
CA PRO A 37 4.49 -9.00 10.04
C PRO A 37 3.31 -8.40 10.80
N ALA A 38 2.60 -9.23 11.56
CA ALA A 38 1.54 -8.76 12.43
C ALA A 38 2.11 -7.66 13.34
N PRO A 39 1.44 -6.50 13.48
CA PRO A 39 1.97 -5.41 14.27
C PRO A 39 2.10 -5.89 15.71
N THR A 40 3.33 -5.98 16.20
CA THR A 40 3.58 -6.25 17.62
C THR A 40 3.02 -5.08 18.42
N THR A 41 2.40 -5.36 19.57
CA THR A 41 1.87 -4.34 20.49
C THR A 41 2.96 -3.46 21.13
N ASP A 42 4.21 -3.55 20.67
CA ASP A 42 5.40 -2.85 21.18
C ASP A 42 5.58 -1.43 20.58
N GLY A 43 4.55 -0.87 19.93
CA GLY A 43 4.63 0.45 19.30
C GLY A 43 4.36 1.64 20.24
N CYS A 44 3.79 1.39 21.43
CA CYS A 44 3.34 2.45 22.33
C CYS A 44 4.37 2.72 23.43
N ARG A 45 4.64 4.00 23.69
CA ARG A 45 5.38 4.43 24.89
C ARG A 45 4.57 4.13 26.16
N THR A 46 5.25 3.74 27.23
CA THR A 46 4.67 3.66 28.57
C THR A 46 4.87 4.97 29.36
N GLY A 47 3.91 5.31 30.23
CA GLY A 47 3.95 6.53 31.04
C GLY A 47 3.40 7.77 30.33
N ASP A 48 3.85 8.96 30.75
CA ASP A 48 3.41 10.24 30.19
C ASP A 48 3.89 10.39 28.72
N PRO A 49 2.97 10.57 27.74
CA PRO A 49 3.32 10.83 26.35
C PRO A 49 4.16 12.09 26.14
N LEU A 50 4.11 13.06 27.05
CA LEU A 50 4.82 14.34 26.95
C LEU A 50 6.17 14.35 27.69
N ALA A 51 6.57 13.25 28.31
CA ALA A 51 7.85 13.14 29.00
C ALA A 51 9.04 13.40 28.04
N GLY A 52 9.78 14.49 28.28
CA GLY A 52 10.94 14.90 27.47
C GLY A 52 10.63 15.91 26.36
N VAL A 53 9.36 16.30 26.18
CA VAL A 53 8.97 17.31 25.19
C VAL A 53 9.32 18.71 25.66
N TYR A 54 9.99 19.49 24.81
CA TYR A 54 10.23 20.91 25.06
C TYR A 54 8.94 21.74 24.97
N HIS A 55 8.61 22.47 26.05
CA HIS A 55 7.37 23.23 26.21
C HIS A 55 6.10 22.40 25.97
N PRO A 56 5.80 21.41 26.85
CA PRO A 56 4.70 20.45 26.66
C PRO A 56 3.32 21.11 26.70
N ALA A 57 3.17 22.23 27.40
CA ALA A 57 1.91 22.98 27.53
C ALA A 57 1.36 23.51 26.18
N ARG A 58 2.15 23.48 25.11
CA ARG A 58 1.69 23.84 23.75
C ARG A 58 0.90 22.73 23.06
N LEU A 59 0.92 21.51 23.61
CA LEU A 59 0.34 20.33 23.00
C LEU A 59 -0.87 19.85 23.80
N ASN A 60 -1.85 19.31 23.08
CA ASN A 60 -2.97 18.58 23.67
C ASN A 60 -2.92 17.11 23.22
N VAL A 61 -2.83 16.18 24.17
CA VAL A 61 -2.78 14.74 23.87
C VAL A 61 -4.19 14.26 23.55
N LEU A 62 -4.46 13.96 22.27
CA LEU A 62 -5.77 13.43 21.85
C LEU A 62 -5.89 11.92 22.12
N LYS A 63 -4.83 11.16 21.81
CA LYS A 63 -4.71 9.74 22.10
C LYS A 63 -3.27 9.44 22.53
N PRO A 64 -3.05 8.80 23.69
CA PRO A 64 -1.70 8.52 24.18
C PRO A 64 -0.96 7.47 23.33
N CYS A 65 -1.70 6.62 22.60
CA CYS A 65 -1.15 5.77 21.57
C CYS A 65 -2.16 5.51 20.44
N GLN A 66 -1.69 5.53 19.20
CA GLN A 66 -2.46 5.20 18.02
C GLN A 66 -1.50 4.62 16.97
N MET A 67 -1.74 3.38 16.55
CA MET A 67 -1.03 2.82 15.39
C MET A 67 -1.74 3.22 14.09
N ILE A 68 -0.93 3.51 13.07
CA ILE A 68 -1.35 3.86 11.71
C ILE A 68 -0.42 3.16 10.72
N THR A 69 -0.85 3.05 9.47
CA THR A 69 -0.03 2.59 8.35
C THR A 69 -0.12 3.56 7.18
N GLY A 70 0.86 3.51 6.30
CA GLY A 70 1.00 4.40 5.16
C GLY A 70 2.26 4.14 4.36
N VAL A 71 2.53 5.01 3.38
CA VAL A 71 3.68 4.94 2.48
C VAL A 71 4.56 6.17 2.68
N VAL A 72 5.86 5.97 2.83
CA VAL A 72 6.84 7.07 2.81
C VAL A 72 6.95 7.62 1.40
N GLU A 73 6.61 8.90 1.23
CA GLU A 73 6.66 9.58 -0.08
C GLU A 73 7.93 10.40 -0.28
N LYS A 74 8.54 10.89 0.81
CA LYS A 74 9.74 11.72 0.75
C LYS A 74 10.57 11.59 2.03
N VAL A 75 11.89 11.68 1.89
CA VAL A 75 12.86 11.79 2.99
C VAL A 75 13.82 12.92 2.64
N ASN A 76 13.87 13.96 3.47
CA ASN A 76 14.80 15.07 3.34
C ASN A 76 15.75 15.07 4.52
N LYS A 77 17.01 15.40 4.28
CA LYS A 77 17.98 15.70 5.34
C LYS A 77 18.04 17.21 5.48
N GLU A 78 17.89 17.69 6.70
CA GLU A 78 17.92 19.11 7.04
C GLU A 78 19.33 19.53 7.50
N ASP A 79 19.63 20.83 7.40
CA ASP A 79 20.96 21.38 7.69
C ASP A 79 21.36 21.27 9.17
N ASP A 80 20.38 21.22 10.07
CA ASP A 80 20.57 21.03 11.51
C ASP A 80 20.84 19.56 11.90
N GLY A 81 20.82 18.66 10.92
CA GLY A 81 21.12 17.24 11.10
C GLY A 81 19.90 16.34 11.22
N ASP A 82 18.69 16.91 11.24
CA ASP A 82 17.45 16.13 11.32
C ASP A 82 17.05 15.55 9.96
N TYR A 83 16.17 14.56 9.99
CA TYR A 83 15.53 14.01 8.81
C TYR A 83 14.02 14.29 8.83
N HIS A 84 13.52 14.96 7.80
CA HIS A 84 12.10 15.17 7.58
C HIS A 84 11.55 14.05 6.69
N ILE A 85 10.60 13.25 7.22
CA ILE A 85 9.96 12.14 6.50
C ILE A 85 8.49 12.45 6.27
N ASN A 86 8.06 12.46 5.00
CA ASN A 86 6.65 12.62 4.64
C ASN A 86 6.01 11.24 4.44
N VAL A 87 4.92 10.99 5.17
CA VAL A 87 4.17 9.73 5.11
C VAL A 87 2.75 10.01 4.65
N LYS A 88 2.35 9.38 3.55
CA LYS A 88 0.95 9.33 3.13
C LYS A 88 0.23 8.22 3.88
N LEU A 89 -0.74 8.60 4.69
CA LEU A 89 -1.54 7.65 5.46
C LEU A 89 -2.44 6.80 4.55
N ASP A 90 -2.67 5.55 4.96
CA ASP A 90 -3.69 4.72 4.32
C ASP A 90 -5.08 5.36 4.49
N ALA A 91 -5.98 5.09 3.54
CA ALA A 91 -7.29 5.75 3.48
C ALA A 91 -8.11 5.61 4.77
N SER A 92 -7.96 4.48 5.48
CA SER A 92 -8.60 4.21 6.77
C SER A 92 -8.19 5.15 7.90
N PHE A 93 -7.10 5.90 7.76
CA PHE A 93 -6.58 6.85 8.75
C PHE A 93 -6.65 8.30 8.28
N SER A 94 -7.29 8.56 7.13
CA SER A 94 -7.42 9.91 6.55
C SER A 94 -8.08 10.93 7.49
N ASN A 95 -8.90 10.46 8.43
CA ASN A 95 -9.56 11.29 9.44
C ASN A 95 -8.59 11.87 10.50
N LEU A 96 -7.33 11.46 10.51
CA LEU A 96 -6.29 12.03 11.38
C LEU A 96 -5.61 13.25 10.73
N LEU A 97 -5.86 13.48 9.45
CA LEU A 97 -5.37 14.65 8.73
C LEU A 97 -6.39 15.80 8.84
N VAL A 98 -5.86 17.00 9.03
CA VAL A 98 -6.54 18.29 9.05
C VAL A 98 -5.80 19.24 8.10
N ALA A 99 -6.41 20.38 7.77
CA ALA A 99 -5.79 21.33 6.84
C ALA A 99 -4.36 21.77 7.24
N GLY A 100 -4.04 21.78 8.55
CA GLY A 100 -2.71 22.13 9.06
C GLY A 100 -1.67 21.01 9.03
N ASN A 101 -2.03 19.77 8.65
CA ASN A 101 -1.07 18.67 8.52
C ASN A 101 -1.29 17.78 7.26
N ASP A 102 -2.24 18.11 6.38
CA ASP A 102 -2.41 17.51 5.05
C ASP A 102 -1.52 18.22 4.01
N HIS A 103 -0.20 18.14 4.17
CA HIS A 103 0.76 18.68 3.22
C HIS A 103 1.10 17.64 2.15
N ARG A 104 0.33 17.63 1.05
CA ARG A 104 0.45 16.64 -0.05
C ARG A 104 1.77 16.64 -0.84
N ALA A 105 2.73 17.51 -0.53
CA ALA A 105 4.03 17.55 -1.21
C ALA A 105 5.16 18.37 -0.51
N GLY A 106 4.98 18.81 0.74
CA GLY A 106 6.07 19.38 1.57
C GLY A 106 6.62 20.76 1.17
N ILE A 107 6.44 21.73 2.06
CA ILE A 107 7.52 22.57 2.59
C ILE A 107 7.48 22.48 4.11
#